data_AF-A0AAX4L2V5-F1
#
_entry.id   AF-A0AAX4L2V5-F1
#
_cell.length_a   1.000
_cell.length_b   1.000
_cell.length_c   1.000
_cell.angle_alpha   90.00
_cell.angle_beta   90.00
_cell.angle_gamma   90.00
#
_symmetry.space_group_name_H-M   'P 1'
#
loop_
_entity.id
_entity.type
_entity.pdbx_description
1 polymer ?
#
loop_
_entity_poly.entity_id
_entity_poly.type
_entity_poly.pdbx_seq_one_letter_code
_entity_poly.pdbx_strand_id
1 'polypeptide(L)'
;MNPLLLGIDGLSYSSFMKCNPRTLFTLFNSTYRGVILNKKPQFPWTSWMSVLNLKEIKESYETDLNLEKPKLIKDTDAIALNIPISNPTYGYLSLPYDESISAEEEVNKVLQAISDTIENKPVIAAITAIDRLLHKNNVDKCKIYALIDSAVRKIISKVDDFIIFSIYGEPRGKDEGDHEDYGVFLATIPRPSEHDTIKLQEIGELFIKLVKKEYY
;
A
#
# COMPACT_ATOMS: atom_id res chain seq x y z
N MET A 1 0.20 -6.61 -19.01
CA MET A 1 1.01 -5.47 -18.52
C MET A 1 1.83 -5.91 -17.30
N ASN A 2 2.80 -5.12 -16.79
CA ASN A 2 3.59 -5.57 -15.63
C ASN A 2 2.76 -5.51 -14.34
N PRO A 3 3.09 -6.33 -13.33
CA PRO A 3 2.35 -6.32 -12.07
C PRO A 3 2.51 -5.05 -11.25
N LEU A 4 1.45 -4.72 -10.50
CA LEU A 4 1.42 -3.60 -9.57
C LEU A 4 1.27 -4.07 -8.11
N LEU A 5 2.14 -3.58 -7.23
CA LEU A 5 1.94 -3.61 -5.78
C LEU A 5 1.61 -2.20 -5.30
N LEU A 6 0.36 -1.97 -4.92
CA LEU A 6 -0.13 -0.67 -4.46
C LEU A 6 -0.49 -0.73 -2.97
N GLY A 7 0.32 -0.10 -2.13
CA GLY A 7 -0.04 0.14 -0.74
C GLY A 7 -0.86 1.43 -0.61
N ILE A 8 -1.96 1.38 0.13
CA ILE A 8 -2.78 2.53 0.47
C ILE A 8 -2.83 2.57 1.98
N ASP A 9 -1.99 3.37 2.62
CA ASP A 9 -1.77 3.32 4.05
C ASP A 9 -2.98 3.87 4.81
N GLY A 10 -3.48 3.11 5.77
CA GLY A 10 -4.68 3.44 6.54
C GLY A 10 -6.00 3.01 5.90
N LEU A 11 -5.98 2.30 4.77
CA LEU A 11 -7.19 1.82 4.10
C LEU A 11 -7.87 0.73 4.94
N SER A 12 -9.13 0.97 5.33
CA SER A 12 -9.89 0.08 6.19
C SER A 12 -11.23 -0.37 5.59
N TYR A 13 -11.57 -1.64 5.82
CA TYR A 13 -12.89 -2.19 5.52
C TYR A 13 -14.02 -1.48 6.28
N SER A 14 -13.74 -0.93 7.47
CA SER A 14 -14.75 -0.22 8.26
C SER A 14 -15.24 1.05 7.53
N SER A 15 -14.36 1.68 6.76
CA SER A 15 -14.67 2.86 5.95
C SER A 15 -15.25 2.54 4.58
N PHE A 16 -15.07 1.34 4.04
CA PHE A 16 -15.75 0.93 2.82
C PHE A 16 -17.27 1.02 3.00
N MET A 17 -17.75 0.62 4.17
CA MET A 17 -19.19 0.67 4.47
C MET A 17 -19.70 2.08 4.75
N LYS A 18 -18.86 2.97 5.28
CA LYS A 18 -19.25 4.35 5.61
C LYS A 18 -19.20 5.27 4.40
N CYS A 19 -18.14 5.18 3.60
CA CYS A 19 -17.87 6.08 2.48
C CYS A 19 -18.33 5.52 1.12
N ASN A 20 -18.71 4.25 1.06
CA ASN A 20 -19.25 3.57 -0.12
C ASN A 20 -18.41 3.74 -1.42
N PRO A 21 -17.10 3.42 -1.40
CA PRO A 21 -16.25 3.46 -2.59
C PRO A 21 -16.64 2.32 -3.54
N ARG A 22 -17.20 2.65 -4.70
CA ARG A 22 -17.85 1.67 -5.59
C ARG A 22 -16.84 0.69 -6.18
N THR A 23 -15.68 1.16 -6.61
CA THR A 23 -14.68 0.33 -7.25
C THR A 23 -13.99 -0.59 -6.25
N LEU A 24 -13.55 -0.07 -5.10
CA LEU A 24 -12.97 -0.86 -4.02
C LEU A 24 -13.95 -1.93 -3.50
N PHE A 25 -15.24 -1.59 -3.40
CA PHE A 25 -16.27 -2.56 -3.02
C PHE A 25 -16.52 -3.62 -4.10
N THR A 26 -16.43 -3.25 -5.38
CA THR A 26 -16.52 -4.21 -6.49
C THR A 26 -15.34 -5.18 -6.43
N LEU A 27 -14.12 -4.67 -6.29
CA LEU A 27 -12.91 -5.49 -6.17
C LEU A 27 -13.00 -6.47 -5.01
N PHE A 28 -13.46 -6.02 -3.84
CA PHE A 28 -13.67 -6.88 -2.68
C PHE A 28 -14.53 -8.12 -2.97
N ASN A 29 -15.50 -7.99 -3.89
CA ASN A 29 -16.39 -9.08 -4.28
C ASN A 29 -15.86 -9.90 -5.46
N SER A 30 -14.90 -9.39 -6.24
CA SER A 30 -14.47 -9.99 -7.50
C SER A 30 -13.00 -10.46 -7.52
N THR A 31 -12.24 -10.26 -6.43
CA THR A 31 -10.83 -10.64 -6.33
C THR A 31 -10.54 -11.50 -5.10
N TYR A 32 -9.33 -12.05 -5.01
CA TYR A 32 -8.87 -12.65 -3.77
C TYR A 32 -8.75 -11.56 -2.71
N ARG A 33 -9.40 -11.78 -1.57
CA ARG A 33 -9.44 -10.83 -0.46
C ARG A 33 -8.84 -11.43 0.80
N GLY A 34 -8.34 -10.55 1.66
CA GLY A 34 -7.85 -10.91 2.97
C GLY A 34 -7.82 -9.72 3.90
N VAL A 35 -7.38 -10.00 5.12
CA VAL A 35 -7.13 -8.97 6.14
C VAL A 35 -5.66 -9.07 6.50
N ILE A 36 -4.97 -7.94 6.47
CA ILE A 36 -3.60 -7.85 6.98
C ILE A 36 -3.67 -7.56 8.46
N LEU A 37 -2.92 -8.32 9.26
CA LEU A 37 -2.80 -8.08 10.70
C LEU A 37 -1.44 -7.47 10.99
N ASN A 38 -1.46 -6.27 11.54
CA ASN A 38 -0.28 -5.58 12.04
C ASN A 38 -0.63 -5.03 13.41
N LYS A 39 0.07 -5.43 14.47
CA LYS A 39 -0.23 -5.00 15.84
C LYS A 39 0.77 -3.94 16.29
N LYS A 40 0.35 -3.07 17.21
CA LYS A 40 1.18 -1.99 17.73
C LYS A 40 2.55 -2.48 18.23
N PRO A 41 3.62 -1.68 18.04
CA PRO A 41 3.63 -0.36 17.37
C PRO A 41 3.55 -0.48 15.83
N GLN A 42 2.69 0.33 15.19
CA GLN A 42 2.37 0.26 13.75
C GLN A 42 2.98 1.43 12.96
N PHE A 43 4.30 1.56 12.92
CA PHE A 43 4.91 2.66 12.18
C PHE A 43 4.91 2.39 10.66
N PRO A 44 4.65 3.41 9.82
CA PRO A 44 4.68 3.25 8.36
C PRO A 44 5.99 2.65 7.87
N TRP A 45 7.13 3.18 8.35
CA TRP A 45 8.45 2.77 7.87
C TRP A 45 8.80 1.33 8.24
N THR A 46 8.56 0.86 9.47
CA THR A 46 8.84 -0.54 9.85
C THR A 46 7.92 -1.51 9.14
N SER A 47 6.66 -1.11 8.97
CA SER A 47 5.65 -1.94 8.30
C SER A 47 5.97 -2.12 6.82
N TRP A 48 6.30 -1.03 6.11
CA TRP A 48 6.77 -1.11 4.73
C TRP A 48 8.09 -1.84 4.59
N MET A 49 9.06 -1.61 5.49
CA MET A 49 10.31 -2.37 5.47
C MET A 49 10.07 -3.87 5.66
N SER A 50 9.03 -4.28 6.40
CA SER A 50 8.67 -5.70 6.51
C SER A 50 8.26 -6.30 5.16
N VAL A 51 7.45 -5.55 4.40
CA VAL A 51 7.04 -5.91 3.02
C VAL A 51 8.25 -5.95 2.08
N LEU A 52 9.07 -4.91 2.12
CA LEU A 52 10.17 -4.70 1.16
C LEU A 52 11.37 -5.61 1.40
N ASN A 53 11.63 -6.04 2.64
CA ASN A 53 12.74 -6.93 2.97
C ASN A 53 12.34 -8.40 3.14
N LEU A 54 11.05 -8.71 2.97
CA LEU A 54 10.51 -10.08 3.10
C LEU A 54 10.81 -10.68 4.49
N LYS A 55 10.75 -9.85 5.53
CA LYS A 55 11.06 -10.24 6.90
C LYS A 55 10.20 -9.41 7.85
N GLU A 56 9.71 -10.01 8.93
CA GLU A 56 9.06 -9.26 10.00
C GLU A 56 10.05 -8.29 10.67
N ILE A 57 9.73 -7.00 10.69
CA ILE A 57 10.49 -5.92 11.32
C ILE A 57 9.54 -5.21 12.29
N LYS A 58 9.83 -5.30 13.59
CA LYS A 58 9.00 -4.69 14.65
C LYS A 58 9.59 -3.41 15.16
N GLU A 59 10.91 -3.33 15.17
CA GLU A 59 11.64 -2.25 15.83
C GLU A 59 12.47 -1.46 14.82
N SER A 60 12.62 -0.16 15.05
CA SER A 60 13.35 0.75 14.16
C SER A 60 14.85 0.41 14.05
N TYR A 61 15.45 -0.18 15.09
CA TYR A 61 16.86 -0.60 15.04
C TYR A 61 17.10 -1.82 14.13
N GLU A 62 16.04 -2.57 13.77
CA GLU A 62 16.14 -3.71 12.86
C GLU A 62 16.20 -3.27 11.39
N THR A 63 15.96 -1.98 11.12
CA THR A 63 16.14 -1.39 9.79
C THR A 63 17.57 -0.90 9.64
N ASP A 64 18.35 -1.52 8.76
CA ASP A 64 19.63 -0.94 8.33
C ASP A 64 19.33 0.24 7.40
N LEU A 65 19.57 1.46 7.91
CA LEU A 65 19.37 2.71 7.18
C LEU A 65 20.50 2.96 6.16
N ASN A 66 21.55 2.13 6.13
CA ASN A 66 22.54 2.14 5.06
C ASN A 66 21.92 1.50 3.81
N LEU A 67 21.08 2.29 3.13
CA LEU A 67 20.20 2.00 2.00
C LEU A 67 20.83 1.16 0.87
N GLU A 68 21.08 -0.12 1.11
CA GLU A 68 21.00 -1.09 0.03
C GLU A 68 19.56 -1.10 -0.49
N LYS A 69 19.40 -1.19 -1.81
CA LYS A 69 18.10 -1.37 -2.46
C LYS A 69 17.34 -2.51 -1.75
N PRO A 70 16.11 -2.30 -1.24
CA PRO A 70 15.36 -3.33 -0.53
C PRO A 70 15.19 -4.61 -1.34
N LYS A 71 15.16 -5.76 -0.65
CA LYS A 71 15.21 -7.09 -1.29
C LYS A 71 14.13 -7.28 -2.35
N LEU A 72 12.88 -6.93 -2.04
CA LEU A 72 11.75 -7.04 -2.97
C LEU A 72 12.01 -6.29 -4.28
N ILE A 73 12.60 -5.08 -4.20
CA ILE A 73 12.90 -4.24 -5.36
C ILE A 73 14.10 -4.80 -6.13
N LYS A 74 15.08 -5.42 -5.45
CA LYS A 74 16.19 -6.14 -6.10
C LYS A 74 15.67 -7.36 -6.86
N ASP A 75 14.83 -8.18 -6.22
CA ASP A 75 14.36 -9.47 -6.74
C ASP A 75 13.34 -9.33 -7.89
N THR A 76 12.63 -8.21 -7.97
CA THR A 76 11.59 -7.95 -9.00
C THR A 76 12.01 -6.94 -10.07
N ASP A 77 13.14 -6.25 -9.87
CA ASP A 77 13.53 -5.05 -10.61
C ASP A 77 12.41 -3.98 -10.72
N ALA A 78 11.51 -3.95 -9.73
CA ALA A 78 10.38 -3.03 -9.74
C ALA A 78 10.81 -1.57 -9.56
N ILE A 79 10.01 -0.65 -10.09
CA ILE A 79 10.14 0.78 -9.83
C ILE A 79 9.37 1.11 -8.56
N ALA A 80 10.06 1.66 -7.56
CA ALA A 80 9.44 2.14 -6.33
C ALA A 80 8.94 3.58 -6.50
N LEU A 81 7.72 3.88 -6.04
CA LEU A 81 7.08 5.18 -6.12
C LEU A 81 6.46 5.56 -4.77
N ASN A 82 6.87 6.69 -4.19
CA ASN A 82 6.24 7.30 -3.02
C ASN A 82 6.24 6.44 -1.75
N ILE A 83 7.25 5.58 -1.53
CA ILE A 83 7.24 4.59 -0.43
C ILE A 83 7.66 5.25 0.91
N PRO A 84 6.86 5.16 1.99
CA PRO A 84 7.07 5.94 3.21
C PRO A 84 8.03 5.26 4.21
N ILE A 85 9.26 5.02 3.75
CA ILE A 85 10.37 4.53 4.59
C ILE A 85 11.41 5.62 4.91
N SER A 86 11.22 6.82 4.35
CA SER A 86 12.01 8.03 4.57
C SER A 86 11.13 9.26 4.39
N ASN A 87 11.60 10.43 4.81
CA ASN A 87 10.98 11.71 4.47
C ASN A 87 12.01 12.65 3.83
N PRO A 88 11.87 13.06 2.55
CA PRO A 88 10.83 12.66 1.59
C PRO A 88 10.75 11.15 1.33
N THR A 89 9.61 10.67 0.83
CA THR A 89 9.36 9.24 0.57
C THR A 89 10.38 8.64 -0.39
N TYR A 90 10.68 7.36 -0.26
CA TYR A 90 11.63 6.63 -1.10
C TYR A 90 11.04 6.28 -2.47
N GLY A 91 11.88 6.35 -3.50
CA GLY A 91 11.56 5.87 -4.85
C GLY A 91 11.81 6.92 -5.94
N TYR A 92 11.45 6.56 -7.17
CA TYR A 92 11.54 7.44 -8.34
C TYR A 92 10.62 8.66 -8.21
N LEU A 93 9.39 8.45 -7.70
CA LEU A 93 8.56 9.52 -7.19
C LEU A 93 8.82 9.68 -5.69
N SER A 94 9.22 10.89 -5.27
CA SER A 94 9.53 11.22 -3.88
C SER A 94 8.75 12.47 -3.49
N LEU A 95 7.91 12.37 -2.45
CA LEU A 95 7.04 13.44 -1.96
C LEU A 95 7.28 13.68 -0.47
N PRO A 96 7.02 14.90 0.04
CA PRO A 96 7.03 15.14 1.49
C PRO A 96 6.03 14.25 2.23
N TYR A 97 6.48 13.59 3.29
CA TYR A 97 5.63 12.83 4.21
C TYR A 97 5.17 13.71 5.38
N ASP A 98 4.45 14.79 5.06
CA ASP A 98 3.87 15.73 6.02
C ASP A 98 2.60 16.37 5.44
N GLU A 99 1.94 17.27 6.16
CA GLU A 99 0.67 17.90 5.72
C GLU A 99 0.82 18.92 4.58
N SER A 100 2.03 19.19 4.08
CA SER A 100 2.24 20.19 3.02
C SER A 100 1.64 19.81 1.68
N ILE A 101 1.45 18.50 1.43
CA ILE A 101 0.86 17.98 0.21
C ILE A 101 -0.58 17.50 0.42
N SER A 102 -1.48 17.98 -0.43
CA SER A 102 -2.89 17.59 -0.40
C SER A 102 -3.09 16.14 -0.87
N ALA A 103 -4.19 15.50 -0.43
CA ALA A 103 -4.56 14.15 -0.89
C ALA A 103 -4.71 14.08 -2.42
N GLU A 104 -5.31 15.10 -3.03
CA GLU A 104 -5.51 15.15 -4.48
C GLU A 104 -4.18 15.24 -5.23
N GLU A 105 -3.26 16.09 -4.76
CA GLU A 105 -1.95 16.24 -5.38
C GLU A 105 -1.13 14.95 -5.32
N GLU A 106 -1.08 14.30 -4.14
CA GLU A 106 -0.40 13.03 -3.96
C GLU A 106 -0.99 11.95 -4.88
N VAL A 107 -2.31 11.74 -4.83
CA VAL A 107 -3.00 10.71 -5.62
C VAL A 107 -2.79 10.92 -7.11
N ASN A 108 -2.87 12.16 -7.61
CA ASN A 108 -2.65 12.47 -9.02
C ASN A 108 -1.19 12.21 -9.45
N LYS A 109 -0.21 12.62 -8.64
CA LYS A 109 1.22 12.38 -8.93
C LYS A 109 1.55 10.88 -8.94
N VAL A 110 1.05 10.12 -7.97
CA VAL A 110 1.23 8.65 -7.91
C VAL A 110 0.57 7.98 -9.11
N LEU A 111 -0.67 8.32 -9.44
CA LEU A 111 -1.38 7.78 -10.60
C LEU A 111 -0.64 8.03 -11.92
N GLN A 112 -0.12 9.25 -12.10
CA GLN A 112 0.66 9.62 -13.26
C GLN A 112 1.95 8.80 -13.33
N ALA A 113 2.72 8.74 -12.24
CA ALA A 113 3.96 7.99 -12.20
C ALA A 113 3.77 6.49 -12.43
N ILE A 114 2.68 5.89 -11.92
CA ILE A 114 2.31 4.50 -12.24
C ILE A 114 2.05 4.36 -13.74
N SER A 115 1.24 5.25 -14.32
CA SER A 115 0.90 5.19 -15.75
C SER A 115 2.14 5.30 -16.65
N ASP A 116 3.12 6.11 -16.27
CA ASP A 116 4.35 6.32 -17.06
C ASP A 116 5.35 5.15 -16.96
N THR A 117 5.21 4.28 -15.95
CA THR A 117 6.22 3.26 -15.61
C THR A 117 5.75 1.82 -15.77
N ILE A 118 4.46 1.54 -15.54
CA ILE A 118 3.90 0.17 -15.47
C ILE A 118 3.99 -0.63 -16.78
N GLU A 119 4.08 0.06 -17.92
CA GLU A 119 4.29 -0.62 -19.22
C GLU A 119 5.68 -1.22 -19.35
N ASN A 120 6.67 -0.65 -18.67
CA ASN A 120 8.08 -1.01 -18.83
C ASN A 120 8.58 -1.99 -17.76
N LYS A 121 8.17 -1.80 -16.51
CA LYS A 121 8.61 -2.61 -15.36
C LYS A 121 7.49 -2.83 -14.34
N PRO A 122 7.58 -3.85 -13.48
CA PRO A 122 6.72 -3.94 -12.31
C PRO A 122 6.83 -2.68 -11.45
N VAL A 123 5.76 -2.33 -10.74
CA VAL A 123 5.71 -1.11 -9.93
C VAL A 123 5.34 -1.45 -8.49
N ILE A 124 6.04 -0.84 -7.55
CA ILE A 124 5.68 -0.82 -6.13
C ILE A 124 5.39 0.64 -5.79
N ALA A 125 4.15 0.96 -5.43
CA ALA A 125 3.71 2.32 -5.16
C ALA A 125 2.99 2.42 -3.83
N ALA A 126 3.05 3.60 -3.19
CA ALA A 126 2.25 3.89 -2.02
C ALA A 126 1.41 5.17 -2.18
N ILE A 127 0.23 5.16 -1.58
CA ILE A 127 -0.61 6.34 -1.32
C ILE A 127 -0.77 6.44 0.19
N THR A 128 -0.30 7.54 0.76
CA THR A 128 -0.16 7.79 2.20
C THR A 128 -1.21 8.78 2.74
N ALA A 129 -2.03 9.35 1.86
CA ALA A 129 -2.96 10.44 2.18
C ALA A 129 -3.94 10.12 3.32
N ILE A 130 -4.46 8.89 3.42
CA ILE A 130 -5.37 8.52 4.51
C ILE A 130 -4.63 8.58 5.84
N ASP A 131 -3.52 7.84 5.95
CA ASP A 131 -2.65 7.82 7.13
C ASP A 131 -2.27 9.24 7.59
N ARG A 132 -1.63 9.98 6.69
CA ARG A 132 -0.98 11.26 6.98
C ARG A 132 -1.98 12.36 7.36
N LEU A 133 -3.16 12.37 6.75
CA LEU A 133 -4.14 13.45 6.94
C LEU A 133 -5.18 13.15 8.02
N LEU A 134 -5.55 11.89 8.26
CA LEU A 134 -6.56 11.55 9.26
C LEU A 134 -6.03 11.52 10.70
N HIS A 135 -4.72 11.40 10.92
CA HIS A 135 -4.13 11.52 12.27
C HIS A 135 -4.34 12.91 12.89
N LYS A 136 -4.32 13.97 12.07
CA LYS A 136 -4.12 15.34 12.56
C LYS A 136 -5.27 16.29 12.25
N ASN A 137 -6.08 16.00 11.23
CA ASN A 137 -7.11 16.93 10.76
C ASN A 137 -8.54 16.36 10.81
N ASN A 138 -9.52 17.26 10.96
CA ASN A 138 -10.95 17.01 10.68
C ASN A 138 -11.21 16.96 9.15
N VAL A 139 -10.35 16.28 8.40
CA VAL A 139 -10.57 16.10 6.97
C VAL A 139 -11.72 15.11 6.77
N ASP A 140 -12.61 15.43 5.83
CA ASP A 140 -13.66 14.51 5.43
C ASP A 140 -13.03 13.28 4.77
N LYS A 141 -12.92 12.21 5.54
CA LYS A 141 -12.33 10.95 5.10
C LYS A 141 -13.01 10.41 3.84
N CYS A 142 -14.32 10.62 3.66
CA CYS A 142 -15.01 10.10 2.50
C CYS A 142 -14.62 10.81 1.21
N LYS A 143 -14.12 12.06 1.27
CA LYS A 143 -13.50 12.71 0.11
C LYS A 143 -12.18 12.04 -0.27
N ILE A 144 -11.34 11.70 0.72
CA ILE A 144 -10.07 10.98 0.46
C ILE A 144 -10.36 9.60 -0.14
N TYR A 145 -11.30 8.85 0.44
CA TYR A 145 -11.71 7.54 -0.09
C TYR A 145 -12.28 7.64 -1.52
N ALA A 146 -13.05 8.67 -1.84
CA ALA A 146 -13.55 8.88 -3.20
C ALA A 146 -12.43 9.18 -4.22
N LEU A 147 -11.42 9.96 -3.83
CA LEU A 147 -10.23 10.21 -4.66
C LEU A 147 -9.47 8.91 -4.92
N ILE A 148 -9.24 8.12 -3.87
CA ILE A 148 -8.56 6.83 -3.96
C ILE A 148 -9.36 5.85 -4.82
N ASP A 149 -10.67 5.73 -4.62
CA ASP A 149 -11.54 4.85 -5.41
C ASP A 149 -11.48 5.17 -6.91
N SER A 150 -11.50 6.47 -7.24
CA SER A 150 -11.34 6.96 -8.62
C SER A 150 -9.96 6.62 -9.20
N ALA A 151 -8.90 6.79 -8.41
CA ALA A 151 -7.54 6.44 -8.83
C ALA A 151 -7.39 4.93 -9.04
N VAL A 152 -7.87 4.12 -8.10
CA VAL A 152 -7.88 2.65 -8.21
C VAL A 152 -8.62 2.22 -9.47
N ARG A 153 -9.81 2.78 -9.74
CA ARG A 153 -10.56 2.49 -10.98
C ARG A 153 -9.74 2.75 -12.24
N LYS A 154 -9.03 3.87 -12.31
CA LYS A 154 -8.18 4.21 -13.45
C LYS A 154 -7.02 3.24 -13.58
N ILE A 155 -6.38 2.88 -12.46
CA ILE A 155 -5.23 1.97 -12.43
C ILE A 155 -5.63 0.56 -12.86
N ILE A 156 -6.64 -0.05 -12.22
CA ILE A 156 -7.05 -1.44 -12.50
C ILE A 156 -7.54 -1.64 -13.92
N SER A 157 -8.06 -0.58 -14.58
CA SER A 157 -8.43 -0.65 -16.00
C SER A 157 -7.23 -0.80 -16.94
N LYS A 158 -6.01 -0.61 -16.42
CA LYS A 158 -4.73 -0.67 -17.13
C LYS A 158 -3.78 -1.75 -16.58
N VAL A 159 -4.19 -2.57 -15.61
CA VAL A 159 -3.30 -3.62 -15.10
C VAL A 159 -4.06 -4.93 -14.98
N ASP A 160 -3.44 -6.00 -15.50
CA ASP A 160 -4.02 -7.35 -15.42
C ASP A 160 -3.75 -7.99 -14.06
N ASP A 161 -2.56 -7.74 -13.52
CA ASP A 161 -2.06 -8.36 -12.29
C ASP A 161 -1.76 -7.29 -11.23
N PHE A 162 -2.39 -7.41 -10.06
CA PHE A 162 -2.19 -6.44 -8.99
C PHE A 162 -2.36 -7.05 -7.58
N ILE A 163 -1.73 -6.36 -6.63
CA ILE A 163 -1.98 -6.47 -5.18
C ILE A 163 -2.24 -5.04 -4.68
N ILE A 164 -3.43 -4.80 -4.15
CA ILE A 164 -3.78 -3.59 -3.40
C ILE A 164 -3.85 -3.95 -1.94
N PHE A 165 -3.10 -3.25 -1.10
CA PHE A 165 -3.03 -3.58 0.31
C PHE A 165 -2.95 -2.36 1.22
N SER A 166 -3.13 -2.58 2.51
CA SER A 166 -2.83 -1.62 3.55
C SER A 166 -2.08 -2.30 4.68
N ILE A 167 -1.00 -1.66 5.13
CA ILE A 167 -0.14 -2.15 6.22
C ILE A 167 -0.85 -2.19 7.59
N TYR A 168 -1.96 -1.46 7.74
CA TYR A 168 -2.84 -1.38 8.91
C TYR A 168 -4.14 -0.67 8.48
N GLY A 169 -5.15 -0.58 9.34
CA GLY A 169 -6.39 0.17 9.04
C GLY A 169 -6.30 1.64 9.43
N GLU A 170 -7.43 2.33 9.59
CA GLU A 170 -7.42 3.80 9.76
C GLU A 170 -6.70 4.26 11.05
N PRO A 171 -6.09 5.46 11.04
CA PRO A 171 -5.66 6.14 12.25
C PRO A 171 -6.76 6.21 13.32
N ARG A 172 -6.40 5.88 14.57
CA ARG A 172 -7.31 5.91 15.74
C ARG A 172 -7.03 7.08 16.68
N GLY A 173 -5.83 7.63 16.63
CA GLY A 173 -5.38 8.71 17.49
C GLY A 173 -4.49 9.70 16.75
N LYS A 174 -3.92 10.65 17.49
CA LYS A 174 -2.98 11.65 16.96
C LYS A 174 -1.55 11.14 16.88
N ASP A 175 -1.26 10.07 17.61
CA ASP A 175 0.07 9.49 17.70
C ASP A 175 0.34 8.63 16.47
N GLU A 176 1.52 8.79 15.91
CA GLU A 176 2.01 7.93 14.84
C GLU A 176 2.15 6.50 15.38
N GLY A 177 1.62 5.51 14.64
CA GLY A 177 1.55 4.11 15.09
C GLY A 177 0.33 3.75 15.94
N ASP A 178 -0.64 4.66 16.06
CA ASP A 178 -1.97 4.37 16.59
C ASP A 178 -3.02 4.19 15.47
N HIS A 179 -3.12 2.97 14.94
CA HIS A 179 -4.08 2.61 13.90
C HIS A 179 -4.98 1.44 14.30
N GLU A 180 -5.97 1.15 13.45
CA GLU A 180 -6.65 -0.13 13.48
C GLU A 180 -5.68 -1.26 13.13
N ASP A 181 -5.67 -2.35 13.91
CA ASP A 181 -4.78 -3.50 13.68
C ASP A 181 -4.95 -4.20 12.32
N TYR A 182 -6.07 -3.95 11.63
CA TYR A 182 -6.51 -4.70 10.47
C TYR A 182 -6.54 -3.84 9.20
N GLY A 183 -5.63 -4.14 8.27
CA GLY A 183 -5.59 -3.53 6.94
C GLY A 183 -6.32 -4.35 5.86
N VAL A 184 -6.55 -3.72 4.71
CA VAL A 184 -7.18 -4.32 3.53
C VAL A 184 -6.16 -5.10 2.69
N PHE A 185 -6.58 -6.21 2.08
CA PHE A 185 -5.82 -6.90 1.03
C PHE A 185 -6.76 -7.35 -0.08
N LEU A 186 -6.45 -6.98 -1.33
CA LEU A 186 -7.18 -7.31 -2.55
C LEU A 186 -6.16 -7.66 -3.65
N ALA A 187 -6.26 -8.84 -4.27
CA ALA A 187 -5.26 -9.27 -5.25
C ALA A 187 -5.83 -10.16 -6.36
N THR A 188 -5.13 -10.20 -7.50
CA THR A 188 -5.44 -11.11 -8.63
C THR A 188 -4.84 -12.52 -8.46
N ILE A 189 -4.01 -12.71 -7.43
CA ILE A 189 -3.36 -13.97 -7.07
C ILE A 189 -3.93 -14.53 -5.76
N PRO A 190 -4.11 -15.86 -5.62
CA PRO A 190 -4.53 -16.47 -4.38
C PRO A 190 -3.52 -16.24 -3.24
N ARG A 191 -4.04 -16.10 -2.03
CA ARG A 191 -3.24 -16.06 -0.80
C ARG A 191 -2.98 -17.47 -0.26
N PRO A 192 -1.92 -17.71 0.53
CA PRO A 192 -1.53 -19.05 0.96
C PRO A 192 -2.57 -19.77 1.83
N SER A 193 -3.32 -19.03 2.66
CA SER A 193 -4.36 -19.56 3.54
C SER A 193 -5.57 -18.62 3.57
N GLU A 194 -6.75 -19.14 3.24
CA GLU A 194 -8.00 -18.37 3.22
C GLU A 194 -8.59 -18.08 4.61
N HIS A 195 -8.09 -18.75 5.65
CA HIS A 195 -8.61 -18.57 7.01
C HIS A 195 -7.70 -17.73 7.91
N ASP A 196 -6.46 -17.50 7.50
CA ASP A 196 -5.50 -16.74 8.27
C ASP A 196 -5.45 -15.27 7.85
N THR A 197 -4.94 -14.42 8.74
CA THR A 197 -4.55 -13.04 8.39
C THR A 197 -3.24 -13.06 7.61
N ILE A 198 -3.09 -12.13 6.66
CA ILE A 198 -1.87 -11.99 5.87
C ILE A 198 -0.84 -11.17 6.67
N LYS A 199 0.39 -11.65 6.74
CA LYS A 199 1.50 -10.93 7.36
C LYS A 199 2.16 -9.99 6.35
N LEU A 200 2.80 -8.94 6.84
CA LEU A 200 3.42 -7.91 5.99
C LEU A 200 4.46 -8.50 5.03
N GLN A 201 5.36 -9.36 5.51
CA GLN A 201 6.37 -10.00 4.66
C GLN A 201 5.77 -10.88 3.55
N GLU A 202 4.63 -11.52 3.80
CA GLU A 202 3.95 -12.41 2.84
C GLU A 202 3.43 -11.61 1.64
N ILE A 203 3.14 -10.31 1.81
CA ILE A 203 2.72 -9.43 0.71
C ILE A 203 3.85 -9.28 -0.33
N GLY A 204 5.09 -9.09 0.14
CA GLY A 204 6.25 -9.01 -0.73
C GLY A 204 6.53 -10.34 -1.44
N GLU A 205 6.39 -11.46 -0.72
CA GLU A 205 6.53 -12.80 -1.30
C GLU A 205 5.49 -13.07 -2.40
N LEU A 206 4.23 -12.67 -2.17
CA LEU A 206 3.15 -12.77 -3.15
C LEU A 206 3.42 -11.90 -4.38
N PHE A 207 3.97 -10.70 -4.21
CA PHE A 207 4.35 -9.85 -5.33
C PHE A 207 5.48 -10.45 -6.17
N ILE A 208 6.47 -11.10 -5.55
CA ILE A 208 7.52 -11.84 -6.29
C ILE A 208 6.90 -12.93 -7.14
N LYS A 209 5.99 -13.73 -6.58
CA LYS A 209 5.27 -14.77 -7.33
C LYS A 209 4.50 -14.18 -8.50
N LEU A 210 3.85 -13.03 -8.29
CA LEU A 210 3.10 -12.31 -9.32
C LEU A 210 4.02 -11.86 -10.47
N VAL A 211 5.19 -11.28 -10.16
CA VAL A 211 6.20 -10.86 -11.15
C VAL A 211 6.78 -12.05 -11.92
N LYS A 212 7.07 -13.15 -11.23
CA LYS A 212 7.65 -14.36 -11.85
C LYS A 212 6.62 -15.26 -12.54
N LYS A 213 5.33 -14.99 -12.38
CA LYS A 213 4.23 -15.83 -12.87
C LYS A 213 4.20 -17.23 -12.28
N GLU A 214 4.61 -17.35 -11.01
CA GLU A 214 4.69 -18.60 -10.25
C GLU A 214 3.41 -18.86 -9.42
N TYR A 215 2.24 -18.77 -10.05
CA TYR A 215 0.93 -18.90 -9.38
C TYR A 215 -0.02 -19.92 -10.02
N TYR A 216 0.55 -20.93 -10.68
CA TYR A 216 -0.13 -22.11 -11.23
C TYR A 216 0.67 -23.39 -10.94
#